data_AF-A0A8K0KBZ2-F1
#
_entry.id   AF-A0A8K0KBZ2-F1
#
_cell.length_a   1.000
_cell.length_b   1.000
_cell.length_c   1.000
_cell.angle_alpha   90.00
_cell.angle_beta   90.00
_cell.angle_gamma   90.00
#
_symmetry.space_group_name_H-M   'P 1'
#
loop_
_entity.id
_entity.type
_entity.pdbx_description
1 polymer ?
#
loop_
_entity_poly.entity_id
_entity_poly.type
_entity_poly.pdbx_seq_one_letter_code
_entity_poly.pdbx_strand_id
1 'polypeptide(L)'
;NSEEELPECAPWAVCSKVDRYDAPWVERQCRCRGSNQCSKTLDASDGHTLTDKTRQYKLCEPIKKLPKCRFFRDITWTLRSSPDNATEQIVHCHCPKTSVAYLIQRQMYETRHGVGYQYSFACSPQSRLRCQRKEPCRLFTVRKRLEVDEVNTNTLCQCPHNHHCPRHHTHAGVIAGKSYTDEAIRTYSGYCI
;
A
#
# COMPACT_ATOMS: atom_id res chain seq x y z
N ASN A 1 11.14 14.93 -11.35
CA ASN A 1 10.38 13.91 -12.09
C ASN A 1 9.26 14.60 -12.83
N SER A 2 9.38 14.72 -14.15
CA SER A 2 8.35 15.29 -15.03
C SER A 2 7.39 14.19 -15.52
N GLU A 3 6.17 14.54 -15.98
CA GLU A 3 5.24 13.55 -16.54
C GLU A 3 5.79 12.86 -17.79
N GLU A 4 6.67 13.52 -18.54
CA GLU A 4 7.27 13.03 -19.79
C GLU A 4 8.26 11.88 -19.54
N GLU A 5 8.91 11.86 -18.38
CA GLU A 5 9.83 10.81 -17.94
C GLU A 5 9.10 9.52 -17.53
N LEU A 6 7.79 9.57 -17.32
CA LEU A 6 7.02 8.41 -16.90
C LEU A 6 6.76 7.46 -18.08
N PRO A 7 6.92 6.14 -17.88
CA PRO A 7 6.62 5.14 -18.90
C PRO A 7 5.12 5.08 -19.17
N GLU A 8 4.73 4.45 -20.28
CA GLU A 8 3.33 4.10 -20.51
C GLU A 8 2.89 2.95 -19.61
N CYS A 9 1.67 3.02 -19.09
CA CYS A 9 1.10 1.98 -18.25
C CYS A 9 0.83 0.70 -19.05
N ALA A 10 1.23 -0.45 -18.51
CA ALA A 10 0.70 -1.75 -18.93
C ALA A 10 -0.80 -1.87 -18.59
N PRO A 11 -1.54 -2.80 -19.23
CA PRO A 11 -2.93 -3.06 -18.87
C PRO A 11 -3.09 -3.38 -17.38
N TRP A 12 -4.07 -2.74 -16.73
CA TRP A 12 -4.33 -2.88 -15.28
C TRP A 12 -3.16 -2.47 -14.37
N ALA A 13 -2.19 -1.71 -14.89
CA ALA A 13 -1.13 -1.15 -14.06
C ALA A 13 -1.67 0.00 -13.19
N VAL A 14 -1.17 0.09 -11.97
CA VAL A 14 -1.40 1.23 -11.09
C VAL A 14 -0.70 2.45 -11.67
N CYS A 15 -1.47 3.42 -12.13
CA CYS A 15 -0.96 4.65 -12.71
C CYS A 15 -0.59 5.70 -11.66
N SER A 16 -1.20 5.64 -10.46
CA SER A 16 -0.84 6.48 -9.31
C SER A 16 -1.16 5.83 -8.00
N LYS A 17 -0.35 6.16 -6.99
CA LYS A 17 -0.62 5.82 -5.59
C LYS A 17 -0.93 7.12 -4.86
N VAL A 18 -2.03 7.15 -4.11
CA VAL A 18 -2.36 8.27 -3.22
C VAL A 18 -2.20 7.76 -1.80
N ASP A 19 -1.31 8.36 -1.03
CA ASP A 19 -1.22 8.10 0.40
C ASP A 19 -2.10 9.11 1.14
N ARG A 20 -2.88 8.61 2.11
CA ARG A 20 -3.80 9.41 2.93
C ARG A 20 -3.57 9.22 4.43
N TYR A 21 -2.38 8.73 4.80
CA TYR A 21 -2.01 8.56 6.20
C TYR A 21 -1.98 9.89 6.96
N ASP A 22 -1.47 10.95 6.32
CA ASP A 22 -1.48 12.33 6.81
C ASP A 22 -2.01 13.25 5.68
N ALA A 23 -1.44 14.45 5.50
CA ALA A 23 -1.67 15.30 4.34
C ALA A 23 -1.57 14.48 3.03
N PRO A 24 -2.66 14.36 2.25
CA PRO A 24 -2.67 13.48 1.09
C PRO A 24 -1.64 13.90 0.04
N TRP A 25 -0.89 12.93 -0.48
CA TRP A 25 0.08 13.16 -1.55
C TRP A 25 -0.01 12.05 -2.60
N VAL A 26 0.46 12.35 -3.82
CA VAL A 26 0.30 11.49 -4.99
C VAL A 26 1.68 11.10 -5.54
N GLU A 27 1.89 9.81 -5.72
CA GLU A 27 3.04 9.24 -6.42
C GLU A 27 2.61 8.75 -7.80
N ARG A 28 3.02 9.47 -8.85
CA ARG A 28 2.78 9.08 -10.24
C ARG A 28 3.68 7.91 -10.62
N GLN A 29 3.13 6.90 -11.30
CA GLN A 29 3.88 5.69 -11.68
C GLN A 29 4.06 5.59 -13.21
N CYS A 30 3.00 5.90 -13.97
CA CYS A 30 3.01 5.78 -15.44
C CYS A 30 1.91 6.66 -16.08
N ARG A 31 1.99 6.81 -17.41
CA ARG A 31 1.00 7.50 -18.25
C ARG A 31 0.02 6.52 -18.87
N CYS A 32 -1.27 6.77 -18.70
CA CYS A 32 -2.32 5.97 -19.33
C CYS A 32 -2.30 6.15 -20.85
N ARG A 33 -2.67 5.09 -21.59
CA ARG A 33 -2.71 5.09 -23.06
C ARG A 33 -4.02 5.67 -23.60
N GLY A 34 -3.95 6.32 -24.76
CA GLY A 34 -5.11 6.84 -25.50
C GLY A 34 -5.71 8.09 -24.86
N SER A 35 -7.05 8.21 -24.87
CA SER A 35 -7.79 9.32 -24.25
C SER A 35 -8.00 9.17 -22.74
N ASN A 36 -7.61 8.03 -22.16
CA ASN A 36 -7.75 7.81 -20.73
C ASN A 36 -6.64 8.56 -19.98
N GLN A 37 -7.02 9.38 -19.01
CA GLN A 37 -6.08 10.01 -18.08
C GLN A 37 -6.14 9.28 -16.74
N CYS A 38 -5.00 9.14 -16.08
CA CYS A 38 -4.98 8.62 -14.72
C CYS A 38 -5.76 9.55 -13.81
N SER A 39 -6.69 8.99 -13.03
CA SER A 39 -7.54 9.77 -12.13
C SER A 39 -6.69 10.56 -11.13
N LYS A 40 -6.95 11.87 -11.04
CA LYS A 40 -6.27 12.80 -10.12
C LYS A 40 -7.07 13.09 -8.85
N THR A 41 -8.28 12.54 -8.71
CA THR A 41 -9.12 12.78 -7.55
C THR A 41 -8.59 12.05 -6.31
N LEU A 42 -8.73 12.65 -5.14
CA LEU A 42 -8.46 12.02 -3.84
C LEU A 42 -9.62 11.11 -3.37
N ASP A 43 -10.76 11.15 -4.07
CA ASP A 43 -11.90 10.30 -3.78
C ASP A 43 -11.68 8.87 -4.31
N ALA A 44 -12.12 7.89 -3.53
CA ALA A 44 -12.12 6.49 -3.91
C ALA A 44 -13.35 6.06 -4.72
N SER A 45 -14.38 6.91 -4.81
CA SER A 45 -15.65 6.59 -5.50
C SER A 45 -15.66 6.87 -7.01
N ASP A 46 -14.52 7.22 -7.60
CA ASP A 46 -14.35 7.57 -9.02
C ASP A 46 -14.43 6.38 -10.01
N GLY A 47 -14.69 5.16 -9.51
CA GLY A 47 -14.76 3.95 -10.31
C GLY A 47 -13.42 3.44 -10.85
N HIS A 48 -12.30 4.10 -10.51
CA HIS A 48 -10.93 3.81 -10.96
C HIS A 48 -9.97 3.57 -9.79
N THR A 49 -10.50 3.48 -8.56
CA THR A 49 -9.71 3.40 -7.33
C THR A 49 -9.90 2.08 -6.60
N LEU A 50 -8.78 1.44 -6.24
CA LEU A 50 -8.73 0.41 -5.21
C LEU A 50 -8.15 0.98 -3.92
N THR A 51 -8.71 0.63 -2.77
CA THR A 51 -8.21 1.09 -1.46
C THR A 51 -7.71 -0.10 -0.67
N ASP A 52 -6.50 0.00 -0.13
CA ASP A 52 -5.95 -0.92 0.86
C ASP A 52 -5.24 -0.11 1.95
N LYS A 53 -5.65 -0.34 3.20
CA LYS A 53 -5.17 0.42 4.37
C LYS A 53 -5.32 1.95 4.17
N THR A 54 -4.21 2.68 4.17
CA THR A 54 -4.15 4.15 4.01
C THR A 54 -3.88 4.59 2.57
N ARG A 55 -3.68 3.63 1.65
CA ARG A 55 -3.31 3.90 0.26
C ARG A 55 -4.50 3.69 -0.67
N GLN A 56 -4.57 4.54 -1.68
CA GLN A 56 -5.42 4.36 -2.85
C GLN A 56 -4.55 4.08 -4.07
N TYR A 57 -4.96 3.11 -4.87
CA TYR A 57 -4.30 2.69 -6.11
C TYR A 57 -5.22 3.04 -7.27
N LYS A 58 -4.77 3.97 -8.10
CA LYS A 58 -5.50 4.46 -9.27
C LYS A 58 -5.16 3.63 -10.49
N LEU A 59 -6.17 3.23 -11.25
CA LEU A 59 -6.04 2.49 -12.51
C LEU A 59 -6.47 3.34 -13.70
N CYS A 60 -5.96 3.02 -14.88
CA CYS A 60 -6.39 3.65 -16.13
C CYS A 60 -7.77 3.14 -16.55
N GLU A 61 -8.07 1.88 -16.26
CA GLU A 61 -9.33 1.22 -16.60
C GLU A 61 -10.30 1.18 -15.41
N PRO A 62 -11.63 1.12 -15.66
CA PRO A 62 -12.62 1.01 -14.59
C PRO A 62 -12.48 -0.28 -13.77
N ILE A 63 -12.43 -0.16 -12.44
CA ILE A 63 -12.21 -1.31 -11.53
C ILE A 63 -13.33 -2.34 -11.57
N LYS A 64 -14.54 -1.94 -12.00
CA LYS A 64 -15.72 -2.82 -12.09
C LYS A 64 -15.54 -4.00 -13.06
N LYS A 65 -14.56 -3.89 -13.96
CA LYS A 65 -14.20 -4.95 -14.92
C LYS A 65 -13.31 -6.03 -14.29
N LEU A 66 -12.67 -5.76 -13.15
CA LEU A 66 -11.85 -6.74 -12.45
C LEU A 66 -12.73 -7.74 -11.70
N PRO A 67 -12.40 -9.04 -11.71
CA PRO A 67 -13.09 -10.03 -10.91
C PRO A 67 -12.82 -9.81 -9.41
N LYS A 68 -13.66 -10.40 -8.56
CA LYS A 68 -13.44 -10.46 -7.11
C LYS A 68 -12.43 -11.55 -6.78
N CYS A 69 -11.42 -11.23 -5.96
CA CYS A 69 -10.47 -12.22 -5.47
C CYS A 69 -11.10 -13.15 -4.43
N ARG A 70 -10.71 -14.43 -4.45
CA ARG A 70 -11.00 -15.41 -3.40
C ARG A 70 -9.88 -15.35 -2.35
N PHE A 71 -10.25 -15.28 -1.07
CA PHE A 71 -9.30 -15.13 0.03
C PHE A 71 -8.21 -16.21 -0.02
N PHE A 72 -6.98 -15.80 0.30
CA PHE A 72 -5.77 -16.63 0.41
C PHE A 72 -5.30 -17.37 -0.86
N ARG A 73 -6.15 -17.51 -1.88
CA ARG A 73 -5.84 -18.24 -3.12
C ARG A 73 -5.46 -17.33 -4.27
N ASP A 74 -6.28 -16.31 -4.53
CA ASP A 74 -6.09 -15.49 -5.72
C ASP A 74 -5.11 -14.35 -5.42
N ILE A 75 -4.25 -14.07 -6.39
CA ILE A 75 -3.31 -12.94 -6.34
C ILE A 75 -4.06 -11.69 -6.74
N THR A 76 -4.18 -10.71 -5.84
CA THR A 76 -4.85 -9.43 -6.14
C THR A 76 -4.00 -8.54 -7.04
N TRP A 77 -2.71 -8.46 -6.77
CA TRP A 77 -1.76 -7.73 -7.61
C TRP A 77 -0.35 -8.30 -7.47
N THR A 78 0.48 -7.96 -8.45
CA THR A 78 1.92 -8.24 -8.46
C THR A 78 2.68 -6.94 -8.53
N LEU A 79 3.71 -6.78 -7.70
CA LEU A 79 4.66 -5.67 -7.76
C LEU A 79 5.99 -6.19 -8.29
N ARG A 80 6.42 -5.68 -9.43
CA ARG A 80 7.73 -5.95 -10.01
C ARG A 80 8.67 -4.80 -9.70
N SER A 81 9.84 -5.13 -9.21
CA SER A 81 10.96 -4.21 -9.02
C SER A 81 12.05 -4.60 -9.98
N SER A 82 12.35 -3.72 -10.93
CA SER A 82 13.40 -3.91 -11.90
C SER A 82 14.74 -3.32 -11.39
N PRO A 83 15.89 -3.75 -11.95
CA PRO A 83 17.22 -3.28 -11.51
C PRO A 83 17.47 -1.78 -11.69
N ASP A 84 16.72 -1.14 -12.58
CA ASP A 84 16.72 0.29 -12.88
C ASP A 84 15.89 1.12 -11.88
N ASN A 85 15.52 0.54 -10.74
CA ASN A 85 14.63 1.13 -9.73
C ASN A 85 13.21 1.46 -10.25
N ALA A 86 12.84 0.98 -11.45
CA ALA A 86 11.48 1.06 -11.91
C ALA A 86 10.62 0.03 -11.18
N THR A 87 9.47 0.46 -10.65
CA THR A 87 8.48 -0.43 -10.05
C THR A 87 7.19 -0.42 -10.84
N GLU A 88 6.66 -1.59 -11.12
CA GLU A 88 5.38 -1.76 -11.82
C GLU A 88 4.44 -2.60 -10.95
N GLN A 89 3.22 -2.11 -10.73
CA GLN A 89 2.20 -2.83 -9.98
C GLN A 89 1.02 -3.14 -10.89
N ILE A 90 0.78 -4.42 -11.17
CA ILE A 90 -0.31 -4.90 -12.02
C ILE A 90 -1.39 -5.54 -11.16
N VAL A 91 -2.63 -5.08 -11.34
CA VAL A 91 -3.79 -5.60 -10.62
C VAL A 91 -4.49 -6.68 -11.43
N HIS A 92 -4.79 -7.82 -10.78
CA HIS A 92 -5.43 -8.97 -11.41
C HIS A 92 -6.88 -9.15 -10.97
N CYS A 93 -7.17 -8.83 -9.71
CA CYS A 93 -8.52 -8.88 -9.13
C CYS A 93 -8.61 -7.90 -7.96
N HIS A 94 -9.83 -7.53 -7.59
CA HIS A 94 -10.05 -6.65 -6.44
C HIS A 94 -10.51 -7.45 -5.23
N CYS A 95 -9.92 -7.16 -4.06
CA CYS A 95 -10.24 -7.89 -2.86
C CYS A 95 -11.71 -7.68 -2.41
N PRO A 96 -12.29 -8.64 -1.66
CA PRO A 96 -13.59 -8.47 -1.01
C PRO A 96 -13.62 -7.25 -0.07
N LYS A 97 -14.81 -6.80 0.34
CA LYS A 97 -14.91 -5.74 1.36
C LYS A 97 -14.30 -6.21 2.67
N THR A 98 -13.77 -5.28 3.48
CA THR A 98 -13.16 -5.55 4.80
C THR A 98 -12.01 -6.57 4.76
N SER A 99 -11.21 -6.52 3.70
CA SER A 99 -9.99 -7.31 3.55
C SER A 99 -8.75 -6.44 3.65
N VAL A 100 -7.59 -7.09 3.80
CA VAL A 100 -6.28 -6.47 3.66
C VAL A 100 -5.43 -7.28 2.69
N ALA A 101 -4.66 -6.62 1.85
CA ALA A 101 -3.66 -7.28 1.02
C ALA A 101 -2.42 -7.65 1.85
N TYR A 102 -1.84 -8.83 1.58
CA TYR A 102 -0.60 -9.29 2.22
C TYR A 102 0.32 -9.96 1.20
N LEU A 103 1.62 -9.85 1.41
CA LEU A 103 2.63 -10.52 0.60
C LEU A 103 2.56 -12.03 0.82
N ILE A 104 2.28 -12.80 -0.23
CA ILE A 104 2.24 -14.27 -0.16
C ILE A 104 3.48 -14.92 -0.78
N GLN A 105 4.12 -14.26 -1.74
CA GLN A 105 5.24 -14.85 -2.46
C GLN A 105 6.20 -13.79 -2.98
N ARG A 106 7.50 -14.10 -2.95
CA ARG A 106 8.56 -13.35 -3.63
C ARG A 106 9.27 -14.30 -4.60
N GLN A 107 9.44 -13.89 -5.85
CA GLN A 107 10.18 -14.61 -6.88
C GLN A 107 11.24 -13.70 -7.50
N MET A 108 12.43 -14.22 -7.73
CA MET A 108 13.43 -13.54 -8.55
C MET A 108 13.18 -13.82 -10.02
N TYR A 109 13.47 -12.85 -10.87
CA TYR A 109 13.50 -13.03 -12.31
C TYR A 109 14.73 -12.36 -12.90
N GLU A 110 15.29 -12.97 -13.94
CA GLU A 110 16.43 -12.40 -14.64
C GLU A 110 15.96 -11.43 -15.72
N THR A 111 16.65 -10.30 -15.82
CA THR A 111 16.50 -9.34 -16.91
C THR A 111 17.85 -9.16 -17.58
N ARG A 112 17.85 -8.55 -18.78
CA ARG A 112 19.09 -8.19 -19.49
C ARG A 112 20.00 -7.25 -18.67
N HIS A 113 19.44 -6.54 -17.70
CA HIS A 113 20.13 -5.54 -16.87
C HIS A 113 20.41 -6.02 -15.44
N GLY A 114 20.15 -7.28 -15.12
CA GLY A 114 20.37 -7.86 -13.80
C GLY A 114 19.13 -8.55 -13.22
N VAL A 115 19.14 -8.79 -11.91
CA VAL A 115 18.09 -9.54 -11.21
C VAL A 115 16.98 -8.60 -10.75
N GLY A 116 15.74 -8.87 -11.18
CA GLY A 116 14.54 -8.23 -10.68
C GLY A 116 13.80 -9.11 -9.66
N TYR A 117 12.84 -8.50 -8.95
CA TYR A 117 11.99 -9.21 -7.99
C TYR A 117 10.51 -8.97 -8.26
N GLN A 118 9.74 -10.05 -8.24
CA GLN A 118 8.29 -10.03 -8.29
C GLN A 118 7.72 -10.40 -6.93
N TYR A 119 6.85 -9.54 -6.41
CA TYR A 119 6.15 -9.70 -5.15
C TYR A 119 4.66 -9.91 -5.44
N SER A 120 4.11 -11.04 -5.02
CA SER A 120 2.71 -11.39 -5.24
C SER A 120 1.90 -11.18 -3.96
N PHE A 121 0.76 -10.52 -4.07
CA PHE A 121 -0.09 -10.19 -2.93
C PHE A 121 -1.44 -10.91 -3.03
N ALA A 122 -1.90 -11.47 -1.91
CA ALA A 122 -3.22 -12.09 -1.79
C ALA A 122 -4.10 -11.30 -0.82
N CYS A 123 -5.40 -11.60 -0.79
CA CYS A 123 -6.35 -10.96 0.12
C CYS A 123 -6.56 -11.81 1.38
N SER A 124 -6.58 -11.17 2.54
CA SER A 124 -6.94 -11.77 3.83
C SER A 124 -8.12 -11.02 4.45
N PRO A 125 -9.12 -11.69 5.06
CA PRO A 125 -10.18 -11.01 5.80
C PRO A 125 -9.62 -10.36 7.07
N GLN A 126 -10.07 -9.15 7.39
CA GLN A 126 -9.70 -8.52 8.66
C GLN A 126 -10.43 -9.19 9.81
N SER A 127 -9.69 -9.94 10.63
CA SER A 127 -10.21 -10.56 11.84
C SER A 127 -10.17 -9.59 13.03
N ARG A 128 -11.22 -9.62 13.86
CA ARG A 128 -11.29 -8.82 15.08
C ARG A 128 -10.61 -9.55 16.25
N LEU A 129 -9.29 -9.40 16.36
CA LEU A 129 -8.53 -9.89 17.52
C LEU A 129 -8.61 -8.86 18.64
N ARG A 130 -8.86 -9.30 19.89
CA ARG A 130 -8.81 -8.42 21.07
C ARG A 130 -7.39 -8.31 21.58
N CYS A 131 -7.00 -7.12 22.02
CA CYS A 131 -5.65 -6.92 22.53
C CYS A 131 -5.43 -7.63 23.87
N GLN A 132 -4.30 -8.30 24.02
CA GLN A 132 -3.70 -8.71 25.28
C GLN A 132 -3.27 -7.50 26.09
N ARG A 133 -3.14 -7.67 27.40
CA ARG A 133 -2.76 -6.59 28.32
C ARG A 133 -1.36 -6.06 27.95
N LYS A 134 -1.27 -4.75 27.71
CA LYS A 134 -0.03 -4.01 27.36
C LYS A 134 0.63 -4.43 26.04
N GLU A 135 -0.04 -5.20 25.19
CA GLU A 135 0.48 -5.45 23.84
C GLU A 135 0.25 -4.24 22.93
N PRO A 136 1.10 -4.03 21.90
CA PRO A 136 0.86 -2.99 20.92
C PRO A 136 -0.38 -3.31 20.08
N CYS A 137 -1.23 -2.31 19.87
CA CYS A 137 -2.44 -2.44 19.06
C CYS A 137 -2.20 -2.07 17.59
N ARG A 138 -1.14 -1.30 17.29
CA ARG A 138 -0.77 -0.90 15.93
C ARG A 138 0.74 -0.68 15.81
N LEU A 139 1.30 -1.09 14.68
CA LEU A 139 2.68 -0.80 14.30
C LEU A 139 2.70 0.21 13.16
N PHE A 140 3.70 1.08 13.17
CA PHE A 140 3.98 2.06 12.12
C PHE A 140 5.40 1.86 11.61
N THR A 141 5.56 1.86 10.30
CA THR A 141 6.86 1.92 9.62
C THR A 141 6.90 3.23 8.86
N VAL A 142 7.74 4.16 9.30
CA VAL A 142 7.87 5.51 8.75
C VAL A 142 9.15 5.59 7.96
N ARG A 143 9.06 5.86 6.66
CA ARG A 143 10.20 6.15 5.79
C ARG A 143 10.20 7.65 5.50
N LYS A 144 11.26 8.34 5.92
CA LYS A 144 11.40 9.77 5.65
C LYS A 144 11.71 9.99 4.16
N ARG A 145 10.92 10.81 3.48
CA ARG A 145 11.28 11.40 2.18
C ARG A 145 11.58 12.90 2.38
N LEU A 146 12.00 13.59 1.31
CA LEU A 146 12.40 15.01 1.37
C LEU A 146 11.26 15.92 1.89
N GLU A 147 10.02 15.69 1.45
CA GLU A 147 8.89 16.59 1.72
C GLU A 147 7.73 15.92 2.47
N VAL A 148 7.68 14.58 2.49
CA VAL A 148 6.58 13.81 3.09
C VAL A 148 7.11 12.55 3.77
N ASP A 149 6.41 12.08 4.79
CA ASP A 149 6.66 10.78 5.40
C ASP A 149 5.82 9.71 4.68
N GLU A 150 6.49 8.69 4.13
CA GLU A 150 5.82 7.50 3.64
C GLU A 150 5.59 6.54 4.80
N VAL A 151 4.33 6.31 5.17
CA VAL A 151 3.99 5.51 6.35
C VAL A 151 3.21 4.26 5.97
N ASN A 152 3.63 3.12 6.52
CA ASN A 152 2.88 1.87 6.46
C ASN A 152 2.34 1.55 7.85
N THR A 153 1.06 1.20 7.93
CA THR A 153 0.38 0.94 9.21
C THR A 153 -0.16 -0.49 9.26
N ASN A 154 0.05 -1.16 10.39
CA ASN A 154 -0.43 -2.51 10.64
C ASN A 154 -1.21 -2.52 11.94
N THR A 155 -2.54 -2.64 11.86
CA THR A 155 -3.38 -2.84 13.05
C THR A 155 -3.30 -4.30 13.48
N LEU A 156 -2.95 -4.53 14.74
CA LEU A 156 -2.72 -5.87 15.29
C LEU A 156 -3.97 -6.41 16.00
N CYS A 157 -4.64 -5.56 16.78
CA CYS A 157 -5.76 -5.94 17.62
C CYS A 157 -6.66 -4.74 17.94
N GLN A 158 -7.81 -5.02 18.56
CA GLN A 158 -8.79 -4.06 19.02
C GLN A 158 -8.65 -3.85 20.52
N CYS A 159 -8.48 -2.59 20.93
CA CYS A 159 -8.37 -2.21 22.31
C CYS A 159 -9.63 -2.57 23.13
N PRO A 160 -9.48 -2.82 24.44
CA PRO A 160 -10.61 -3.09 25.32
C PRO A 160 -11.52 -1.87 25.47
N HIS A 161 -12.65 -2.06 26.16
CA HIS A 161 -13.61 -0.99 26.43
C HIS A 161 -12.94 0.25 27.06
N ASN A 162 -13.39 1.44 26.69
CA ASN A 162 -12.84 2.75 27.08
C ASN A 162 -11.37 3.00 26.69
N HIS A 163 -10.75 2.14 25.88
CA HIS A 163 -9.44 2.39 25.33
C HIS A 163 -9.52 2.55 23.82
N HIS A 164 -8.57 3.30 23.26
CA HIS A 164 -8.45 3.49 21.83
C HIS A 164 -7.03 3.24 21.36
N CYS A 165 -6.91 2.77 20.11
CA CYS A 165 -5.62 2.55 19.49
C CYS A 165 -5.16 3.84 18.78
N PRO A 166 -3.92 4.32 19.02
CA PRO A 166 -3.37 5.48 18.33
C PRO A 166 -3.47 5.35 16.81
N ARG A 167 -3.87 6.44 16.14
CA ARG A 167 -4.04 6.48 14.68
C ARG A 167 -2.81 6.98 13.93
N HIS A 168 -1.96 7.76 14.60
CA HIS A 168 -0.78 8.37 14.03
C HIS A 168 0.45 8.06 14.90
N HIS A 169 1.63 7.96 14.28
CA HIS A 169 2.89 7.60 14.93
C HIS A 169 3.43 8.67 15.90
N THR A 170 2.85 9.88 15.90
CA THR A 170 3.18 10.98 16.82
C THR A 170 2.17 11.13 17.96
N HIS A 171 1.09 10.34 17.98
CA HIS A 171 0.10 10.42 19.04
C HIS A 171 0.64 9.91 20.38
N ALA A 172 -0.02 10.33 21.47
CA ALA A 172 0.20 9.76 22.79
C ALA A 172 0.02 8.23 22.78
N GLY A 173 0.79 7.54 23.62
CA GLY A 173 0.80 6.07 23.67
C GLY A 173 1.58 5.39 22.54
N VAL A 174 2.27 6.15 21.68
CA VAL A 174 3.19 5.60 20.67
C VAL A 174 4.64 5.70 21.14
N ILE A 175 5.35 4.58 21.05
CA ILE A 175 6.76 4.46 21.43
C ILE A 175 7.60 4.22 20.18
N ALA A 176 8.67 5.01 20.02
CA ALA A 176 9.64 4.83 18.94
C ALA A 176 10.44 3.53 19.15
N GLY A 177 10.56 2.73 18.09
CA GLY A 177 11.32 1.50 18.04
C GLY A 177 12.66 1.67 17.33
N LYS A 178 13.07 0.62 16.62
CA LYS A 178 14.35 0.58 15.90
C LYS A 178 14.35 1.54 14.70
N SER A 179 15.49 2.18 14.49
CA SER A 179 15.82 2.97 13.30
C SER A 179 16.73 2.15 12.38
N TYR A 180 16.39 2.10 11.10
CA TYR A 180 17.19 1.50 10.03
C TYR A 180 17.74 2.66 9.19
N THR A 181 18.95 3.09 9.54
CA THR A 181 19.56 4.34 9.03
C THR A 181 19.82 4.29 7.53
N ASP A 182 20.22 3.13 7.01
CA ASP A 182 20.58 2.94 5.60
C ASP A 182 19.39 3.19 4.66
N GLU A 183 18.16 3.04 5.16
CA GLU A 183 16.92 3.21 4.38
C GLU A 183 16.11 4.45 4.81
N ALA A 184 16.61 5.24 5.77
CA ALA A 184 15.87 6.31 6.44
C ALA A 184 14.51 5.86 7.01
N ILE A 185 14.44 4.63 7.52
CA ILE A 185 13.24 4.01 8.08
C ILE A 185 13.29 4.00 9.61
N ARG A 186 12.17 4.29 10.26
CA ARG A 186 11.97 4.09 11.70
C ARG A 186 10.66 3.39 11.98
N THR A 187 10.68 2.51 12.97
CA THR A 187 9.48 1.78 13.44
C THR A 187 8.91 2.42 14.70
N TYR A 188 7.59 2.32 14.87
CA TYR A 188 6.89 2.81 16.07
C TYR A 188 5.81 1.81 16.48
N SER A 189 5.55 1.72 17.78
CA SER A 189 4.55 0.83 18.38
C SER A 189 3.53 1.65 19.16
N GLY A 190 2.27 1.61 18.74
CA GLY A 190 1.15 2.24 19.44
C GLY A 190 0.48 1.26 20.40
N TYR A 191 0.21 1.73 21.62
CA TYR A 191 -0.43 0.96 22.68
C TYR A 191 -1.82 1.53 22.99
N CYS A 192 -2.70 0.68 23.52
CA CYS A 192 -4.04 1.11 23.94
C CYS A 192 -3.94 2.14 25.08
N ILE A 193 -4.61 3.27 24.90
CA ILE A 193 -4.72 4.37 25.86
C ILE A 193 -6.17 4.73 26.15
#